data_AF-A0A0G3H3H4-F1
#
_entry.id   AF-A0A0G3H3H4-F1
#
_cell.length_a   1.000
_cell.length_b   1.000
_cell.length_c   1.000
_cell.angle_alpha   90.00
_cell.angle_beta   90.00
_cell.angle_gamma   90.00
#
_symmetry.space_group_name_H-M   'P 1'
#
loop_
_entity.id
_entity.type
_entity.pdbx_description
1 polymer ?
#
loop_
_entity_poly.entity_id
_entity_poly.type
_entity_poly.pdbx_seq_one_letter_code
_entity_poly.pdbx_strand_id
1 'polypeptide(L)'
;MTEKLARDDDRRYTFQPGRVLIAALIFTGLVIWQAHLAWTWWLPSFLFIVVIFSGMHAFYNWANIKLNAMGRRAREAGQEF
;
A
#
# COMPACT_ATOMS: atom_id res chain seq x y z
N MET A 1 28.45 4.06 2.69
CA MET A 1 27.42 3.47 3.57
C MET A 1 26.05 4.14 3.37
N THR A 2 26.02 5.47 3.21
CA THR A 2 24.82 6.31 2.98
C THR A 2 24.01 5.95 1.73
N GLU A 3 24.69 5.60 0.63
CA GLU A 3 24.04 5.27 -0.66
C GLU A 3 23.25 3.96 -0.61
N LYS A 4 23.68 3.00 0.23
CA LYS A 4 23.02 1.70 0.40
C LYS A 4 21.69 1.84 1.16
N LEU A 5 21.66 2.72 2.17
CA LEU A 5 20.47 3.04 2.95
C LEU A 5 19.41 3.77 2.11
N ALA A 6 19.81 4.73 1.27
CA ALA A 6 18.90 5.45 0.38
C ALA A 6 18.23 4.53 -0.65
N ARG A 7 18.96 3.55 -1.19
CA ARG A 7 18.45 2.57 -2.16
C ARG A 7 17.46 1.57 -1.56
N ASP A 8 17.61 1.26 -0.28
CA ASP A 8 16.71 0.34 0.45
C ASP A 8 15.38 1.00 0.82
N ASP A 9 15.36 2.31 1.09
CA ASP A 9 14.12 3.06 1.35
C ASP A 9 13.23 3.17 0.10
N ASP A 10 13.81 3.49 -1.07
CA ASP A 10 13.03 3.56 -2.32
C ASP A 10 12.47 2.20 -2.75
N ARG A 11 13.17 1.10 -2.44
CA ARG A 11 12.68 -0.27 -2.70
C ARG A 11 11.54 -0.69 -1.76
N ARG A 12 11.42 -0.08 -0.58
CA ARG A 12 10.38 -0.45 0.41
C ARG A 12 8.99 0.07 0.02
N TYR A 13 8.90 1.18 -0.71
CA TYR A 13 7.62 1.82 -1.07
C TYR A 13 7.19 1.57 -2.52
N THR A 14 7.39 0.34 -3.01
CA THR A 14 6.91 -0.08 -4.33
C THR A 14 5.47 -0.60 -4.27
N PHE A 15 4.71 -0.38 -5.34
CA PHE A 15 3.37 -0.95 -5.47
C PHE A 15 3.50 -2.46 -5.67
N GLN A 16 2.79 -3.26 -4.86
CA GLN A 16 2.91 -4.71 -4.86
C GLN A 16 1.59 -5.36 -5.31
N PRO A 17 1.35 -5.48 -6.64
CA PRO A 17 0.05 -5.91 -7.17
C PRO A 17 -0.34 -7.32 -6.70
N GLY A 18 0.63 -8.23 -6.60
CA GLY A 18 0.38 -9.59 -6.10
C GLY A 18 -0.16 -9.60 -4.66
N ARG A 19 0.38 -8.75 -3.78
CA ARG A 19 -0.12 -8.65 -2.39
C ARG A 19 -1.52 -8.06 -2.33
N VAL A 20 -1.79 -7.05 -3.17
CA VAL A 20 -3.13 -6.45 -3.29
C VAL A 20 -4.15 -7.49 -3.74
N LEU A 21 -3.84 -8.27 -4.79
CA LEU A 21 -4.74 -9.29 -5.32
C LEU A 21 -5.00 -10.41 -4.30
N ILE A 22 -3.97 -10.91 -3.63
CA ILE A 22 -4.12 -11.96 -2.60
C ILE A 22 -4.95 -11.44 -1.42
N ALA A 23 -4.66 -10.24 -0.94
CA ALA A 23 -5.40 -9.64 0.17
C ALA A 23 -6.87 -9.39 -0.22
N ALA A 24 -7.12 -8.87 -1.42
CA ALA A 24 -8.47 -8.67 -1.92
C ALA A 24 -9.24 -9.99 -2.07
N LEU A 25 -8.59 -11.06 -2.51
CA LEU A 25 -9.20 -12.38 -2.66
C LEU A 25 -9.66 -12.93 -1.31
N ILE A 26 -8.77 -12.91 -0.32
CA ILE A 26 -9.06 -13.37 1.04
C ILE A 26 -10.18 -12.52 1.65
N PHE A 27 -10.07 -11.19 1.56
CA PHE A 27 -11.05 -10.28 2.13
C PHE A 27 -12.43 -10.45 1.47
N THR A 28 -12.49 -10.66 0.16
CA THR A 28 -13.75 -10.93 -0.54
C THR A 28 -14.40 -12.22 -0.04
N GLY A 29 -13.63 -13.30 0.15
CA GLY A 29 -14.15 -14.54 0.72
C GLY A 29 -14.76 -14.34 2.11
N LEU A 30 -14.09 -13.55 2.96
CA LEU A 30 -14.60 -13.19 4.29
C LEU A 30 -15.89 -12.38 4.21
N VAL A 31 -15.96 -11.38 3.32
CA VAL A 31 -17.17 -10.55 3.14
C VAL A 31 -18.35 -11.40 2.67
N ILE A 32 -18.13 -12.26 1.66
CA ILE A 32 -19.20 -13.13 1.13
C ILE A 32 -19.72 -14.08 2.22
N TRP A 33 -18.82 -14.68 3.00
CA TRP A 33 -19.19 -15.55 4.12
C TRP A 33 -19.94 -14.77 5.19
N GLN A 34 -19.34 -13.72 5.75
CA GLN A 34 -19.89 -12.99 6.90
C GLN A 34 -21.22 -12.29 6.60
N ALA A 35 -21.38 -11.78 5.38
CA ALA A 35 -22.61 -11.09 4.97
C ALA A 35 -23.65 -12.02 4.35
N HIS A 36 -23.41 -13.35 4.31
CA HIS A 36 -24.29 -14.33 3.66
C HIS A 36 -24.70 -13.94 2.22
N LEU A 37 -23.78 -13.33 1.48
CA LEU A 37 -24.03 -12.86 0.13
C LEU A 37 -24.17 -14.03 -0.84
N ALA A 38 -25.07 -13.88 -1.82
CA ALA A 38 -25.17 -14.84 -2.92
C ALA A 38 -23.83 -14.93 -3.68
N TRP A 39 -23.49 -16.13 -4.15
CA TRP A 39 -22.23 -16.38 -4.87
C TRP A 39 -22.03 -15.50 -6.11
N THR A 40 -23.13 -15.05 -6.74
CA THR A 40 -23.11 -14.09 -7.86
C THR A 40 -22.46 -12.75 -7.51
N TRP A 41 -22.45 -12.37 -6.23
CA TRP A 41 -21.79 -11.14 -5.76
C TRP A 41 -20.28 -11.29 -5.57
N TRP A 42 -19.72 -12.49 -5.74
CA TRP A 42 -18.30 -12.73 -5.50
C TRP A 42 -17.42 -11.88 -6.42
N LEU A 43 -17.64 -11.95 -7.73
CA LEU A 43 -16.84 -11.21 -8.72
C LEU A 43 -16.98 -9.68 -8.60
N PRO A 44 -18.17 -9.08 -8.54
CA PRO A 44 -18.30 -7.62 -8.38
C PRO A 44 -17.69 -7.14 -7.06
N SER A 45 -17.87 -7.88 -5.96
CA SER A 45 -17.23 -7.57 -4.67
C SER A 45 -15.71 -7.63 -4.79
N PHE A 46 -15.17 -8.68 -5.42
CA PHE A 46 -13.73 -8.84 -5.62
C PHE A 46 -13.13 -7.65 -6.38
N LEU A 47 -13.71 -7.30 -7.52
CA LEU A 47 -13.23 -6.18 -8.34
C LEU A 47 -13.28 -4.86 -7.57
N PHE A 48 -14.36 -4.60 -6.84
CA PHE A 48 -14.50 -3.41 -6.00
C PHE A 48 -13.42 -3.36 -4.90
N ILE A 49 -13.19 -4.47 -4.21
CA ILE A 49 -12.17 -4.58 -3.15
C ILE A 49 -10.76 -4.40 -3.72
N VAL A 50 -10.46 -4.97 -4.90
CA VAL A 50 -9.17 -4.77 -5.59
C VAL A 50 -8.91 -3.29 -5.85
N VAL A 51 -9.93 -2.55 -6.31
CA VAL A 51 -9.82 -1.10 -6.55
C VAL A 51 -9.52 -0.35 -5.26
N ILE A 52 -10.25 -0.64 -4.19
CA ILE A 52 -10.02 -0.01 -2.88
C ILE A 52 -8.61 -0.30 -2.37
N PHE A 53 -8.20 -1.56 -2.36
CA PHE A 53 -6.89 -1.96 -1.83
C PHE A 53 -5.75 -1.40 -2.68
N SER A 54 -5.92 -1.35 -4.01
CA SER A 54 -4.95 -0.69 -4.90
C SER A 54 -4.83 0.80 -4.56
N GLY A 55 -5.95 1.49 -4.41
CA GLY A 55 -5.97 2.91 -4.05
C GLY A 55 -5.29 3.18 -2.71
N MET A 56 -5.63 2.39 -1.68
CA MET A 56 -5.01 2.50 -0.36
C MET A 56 -3.50 2.22 -0.42
N HIS A 57 -3.06 1.17 -1.11
CA HIS A 57 -1.64 0.82 -1.20
C HIS A 57 -0.83 1.90 -1.94
N ALA A 58 -1.37 2.42 -3.05
CA ALA A 58 -0.77 3.51 -3.79
C ALA A 58 -0.67 4.79 -2.94
N PHE A 59 -1.75 5.13 -2.23
CA PHE A 59 -1.77 6.27 -1.32
C PHE A 59 -0.75 6.11 -0.18
N TYR A 60 -0.67 4.92 0.41
CA TYR A 60 0.27 4.64 1.50
C TYR A 60 1.72 4.81 1.01
N ASN A 61 2.06 4.26 -0.15
CA ASN A 61 3.39 4.41 -0.73
C ASN A 61 3.71 5.89 -1.00
N TRP A 62 2.79 6.61 -1.63
CA TRP A 62 2.96 8.04 -1.90
C TRP A 62 3.18 8.87 -0.62
N ALA A 63 2.34 8.65 0.39
CA ALA A 63 2.43 9.36 1.66
C ALA A 63 3.77 9.11 2.35
N ASN A 64 4.22 7.86 2.38
CA ASN A 64 5.50 7.51 3.01
C ASN A 64 6.70 8.10 2.25
N ILE A 65 6.69 8.07 0.91
CA ILE A 65 7.73 8.72 0.10
C ILE A 65 7.81 10.21 0.43
N LYS A 66 6.66 10.88 0.50
CA LYS A 66 6.58 12.32 0.81
C LYS A 66 7.07 12.63 2.23
N LEU A 67 6.64 11.85 3.22
CA LEU A 67 7.07 12.01 4.61
C LEU A 67 8.57 11.79 4.78
N ASN A 68 9.14 10.77 4.14
CA ASN A 68 10.57 10.52 4.19
C ASN A 68 11.38 11.65 3.53
N ALA A 69 10.90 12.20 2.41
CA ALA A 69 11.54 13.35 1.78
C ALA A 69 11.55 14.60 2.68
N MET A 70 10.44 14.87 3.38
CA MET A 70 10.37 15.98 4.34
C MET A 70 11.25 15.74 5.57
N GLY A 71 11.27 14.51 6.09
CA GLY A 71 12.12 14.12 7.21
C GLY A 71 13.61 14.24 6.91
N ARG A 72 14.04 13.92 5.69
CA ARG A 72 15.44 14.13 5.25
C ARG A 72 15.82 15.61 5.24
N ARG A 73 14.99 16.46 4.61
CA ARG A 73 15.21 17.92 4.56
C ARG A 73 15.29 18.55 5.96
N ALA A 74 14.43 18.11 6.88
CA ALA A 74 14.45 18.61 8.25
C ALA A 74 15.72 18.19 9.02
N ARG A 75 16.25 16.98 8.77
CA ARG A 75 17.52 16.52 9.37
C ARG A 75 18.73 17.26 8.81
N GLU A 76 18.75 17.52 7.51
CA GLU A 76 19.82 18.29 6.86
C GLU A 76 19.85 19.73 7.40
N ALA A 77 18.71 20.41 7.50
CA ALA A 77 18.60 21.76 8.06
C ALA A 77 18.96 21.84 9.56
N GLY A 78 18.79 20.76 10.32
CA GLY A 78 19.14 20.69 11.74
C GLY A 78 20.62 20.37 12.01
N GLN A 79 21.39 19.97 10.99
CA GLN A 79 22.84 19.69 11.09
C GLN A 79 23.73 20.86 10.64
N GLU A 80 23.14 21.97 10.18
CA GLU A 80 23.85 23.19 9.79
C GLU A 80 24.07 24.18 10.96
N PHE A 81 23.77 23.77 12.21
CA PHE A 81 24.04 24.54 13.43
C PHE A 81 24.96 23.79 14.40
#